data_AF-A0A374AIR3-F1
#
_entry.id   AF-A0A374AIR3-F1
#
_cell.length_a   1.000
_cell.length_b   1.000
_cell.length_c   1.000
_cell.angle_alpha   90.00
_cell.angle_beta   90.00
_cell.angle_gamma   90.00
#
_symmetry.space_group_name_H-M   'P 1'
#
loop_
_entity.id
_entity.type
_entity.pdbx_description
1 polymer ?
#
loop_
_entity_poly.entity_id
_entity_poly.type
_entity_poly.pdbx_seq_one_letter_code
_entity_poly.pdbx_strand_id
1 'polypeptide(L)'
;MGRTGKYTEEFKKKVAKDRVENSLSVKETAKKYGISNGTVCIWTDMFYDPSEYSSYLALKCPKEVKEQVVTEYLAGKGKRQIAREYGICKDTVEKWVAQYWKREEKRRLREKPEKGVFRRPEKIVNGRRLKTVYPTSGSAYVTWDK
;
A
#
# COMPACT_ATOMS: atom_id res chain seq x y z
N MET A 1 13.04 13.44 -5.36
CA MET A 1 13.39 14.29 -4.20
C MET A 1 12.24 14.23 -3.20
N GLY A 2 12.51 13.78 -1.98
CA GLY A 2 11.48 13.47 -0.97
C GLY A 2 10.81 14.73 -0.41
N ARG A 3 9.53 14.63 -0.09
CA ARG A 3 8.72 15.68 0.56
C ARG A 3 9.37 16.09 1.89
N THR A 4 10.15 17.15 1.90
CA THR A 4 10.74 17.73 3.13
C THR A 4 9.67 18.51 3.88
N GLY A 5 8.82 17.78 4.60
CA GLY A 5 7.74 18.35 5.39
C GLY A 5 8.24 19.04 6.66
N LYS A 6 7.89 20.32 6.83
CA LYS A 6 7.81 21.18 8.04
C LYS A 6 8.94 21.21 9.09
N TYR A 7 9.73 20.16 9.27
CA TYR A 7 10.75 20.04 10.32
C TYR A 7 12.06 19.51 9.74
N THR A 8 13.17 20.20 10.04
CA THR A 8 14.53 19.80 9.64
C THR A 8 14.95 18.50 10.33
N GLU A 9 15.79 17.69 9.68
CA GLU A 9 16.26 16.42 10.26
C GLU A 9 17.02 16.60 11.58
N GLU A 10 17.78 17.70 11.69
CA GLU A 10 18.48 18.07 12.91
C GLU A 10 17.53 18.30 14.08
N PHE A 11 16.39 18.95 13.81
CA PHE A 11 15.37 19.17 14.83
C PHE A 11 14.76 17.85 15.32
N LYS A 12 14.50 16.91 14.40
CA LYS A 12 13.98 15.59 14.77
C LYS A 12 14.96 14.81 15.64
N LYS A 13 16.25 14.84 15.30
CA LYS A 13 17.34 14.24 16.13
C LYS A 13 17.42 14.88 17.51
N LYS A 14 17.30 16.21 17.58
CA LYS A 14 17.34 16.96 18.84
C LYS A 14 16.21 16.55 19.78
N VAL A 15 14.98 16.44 19.28
CA VAL A 15 13.82 16.04 20.09
C VAL A 15 13.96 14.60 20.61
N ALA A 16 14.46 13.68 19.78
CA ALA A 16 14.72 12.31 20.20
C ALA A 16 15.81 12.22 21.28
N LYS A 17 16.93 12.97 21.11
CA LYS A 17 18.02 13.04 22.10
C LYS A 17 17.57 13.60 23.44
N ASP A 18 16.86 14.73 23.41
CA ASP A 18 16.38 15.41 24.61
C ASP A 18 15.44 14.53 25.44
N ARG A 19 14.65 13.65 24.79
CA ARG A 19 13.80 12.68 25.48
C ARG A 19 14.62 11.66 26.28
N VAL A 20 15.66 11.10 25.66
CA VAL A 20 16.49 10.04 26.26
C VAL A 20 17.34 10.62 27.40
N GLU A 21 17.97 11.77 27.16
CA GLU A 21 18.86 12.41 28.12
C GLU A 21 18.13 12.94 29.35
N ASN A 22 16.94 13.51 29.16
CA ASN A 22 16.13 14.04 30.26
C ASN A 22 15.11 13.02 30.84
N SER A 23 15.09 11.78 30.34
CA SER A 23 14.10 10.75 30.72
C SER A 23 12.64 11.23 30.66
N LEU A 24 12.32 12.13 29.72
CA LEU A 24 11.01 12.76 29.62
C LEU A 24 9.98 11.82 28.98
N SER A 25 8.74 11.88 29.49
CA SER A 25 7.61 11.18 28.86
C SER A 25 7.28 11.78 27.49
N VAL A 26 6.71 10.98 26.59
CA VAL A 26 6.28 11.41 25.24
C VAL A 26 5.36 12.64 25.30
N LYS A 27 4.51 12.71 26.33
CA LYS A 27 3.59 13.84 26.56
C LYS A 27 4.33 15.12 26.98
N GLU A 28 5.39 14.99 27.77
CA GLU A 28 6.15 16.13 28.29
C GLU A 28 7.04 16.72 27.21
N THR A 29 7.69 15.87 26.41
CA THR A 29 8.46 16.29 25.24
C THR A 29 7.56 16.92 24.17
N ALA A 30 6.40 16.34 23.90
CA ALA A 30 5.39 16.95 23.03
C ALA A 30 4.98 18.35 23.49
N LYS A 31 4.74 18.54 24.79
CA LYS A 31 4.39 19.84 25.38
C LYS A 31 5.56 20.83 25.31
N LYS A 32 6.79 20.39 25.58
CA LYS A 32 8.02 21.21 25.54
C LYS A 32 8.30 21.77 24.15
N TYR A 33 8.05 20.98 23.10
CA TYR A 33 8.35 21.36 21.72
C TYR A 33 7.11 21.79 20.91
N GLY A 34 5.91 21.73 21.49
CA GLY A 34 4.65 22.07 20.80
C GLY A 34 4.31 21.12 19.66
N ILE A 35 4.67 19.84 19.79
CA ILE A 35 4.52 18.82 18.74
C ILE A 35 3.47 17.80 19.16
N SER A 36 2.81 17.15 18.21
CA SER A 36 1.91 16.03 18.52
C SER A 36 2.68 14.83 19.11
N ASN A 37 2.08 14.19 20.12
CA ASN A 37 2.64 13.00 20.78
C ASN A 37 3.08 11.91 19.80
N GLY A 38 2.29 11.67 18.74
CA GLY A 38 2.63 10.66 17.72
C GLY A 38 3.93 10.98 16.97
N THR A 39 4.21 12.26 16.73
CA THR A 39 5.43 12.68 16.03
C THR A 39 6.67 12.47 16.88
N VAL A 40 6.59 12.76 18.18
CA VAL A 40 7.67 12.53 19.15
C VAL A 40 7.97 11.02 19.27
N CYS A 41 6.93 10.18 19.31
CA CYS A 41 7.09 8.72 19.31
C CYS A 41 7.84 8.26 18.05
N ILE A 42 7.35 8.66 16.86
CA ILE A 42 7.95 8.28 15.57
C ILE A 42 9.43 8.70 15.48
N TRP A 43 9.78 9.90 15.92
CA TRP A 43 11.17 10.37 15.86
C TRP A 43 12.06 9.64 16.85
N THR A 44 11.57 9.34 18.06
CA THR A 44 12.41 8.60 19.01
C THR A 44 12.73 7.21 18.50
N ASP A 45 11.71 6.52 17.98
CA ASP A 45 11.87 5.18 17.39
C ASP A 45 12.78 5.22 16.16
N MET A 46 12.66 6.26 15.31
CA MET A 46 13.44 6.39 14.08
C MET A 46 14.95 6.57 14.32
N PHE A 47 15.36 7.25 15.39
CA PHE A 47 16.77 7.59 15.64
C PHE A 47 17.49 6.63 16.57
N TYR A 48 16.80 6.06 17.54
CA TYR A 48 17.40 5.17 18.52
C TYR A 48 17.18 3.69 18.21
N ASP A 49 16.10 3.36 17.48
CA ASP A 49 15.81 1.99 17.04
C ASP A 49 15.38 1.94 15.56
N PRO A 50 16.27 2.30 14.61
CA PRO A 50 15.96 2.25 13.18
C PRO A 50 15.61 0.83 12.70
N SER A 51 16.18 -0.18 13.37
CA SER A 51 15.88 -1.60 13.19
C SER A 51 14.47 -1.92 13.68
N GLU A 52 14.10 -1.48 14.89
CA GLU A 52 12.80 -1.80 15.47
C GLU A 52 11.63 -1.02 14.88
N TYR A 53 11.79 0.13 14.23
CA TYR A 53 10.58 0.75 13.64
C TYR A 53 9.92 -0.13 12.54
N SER A 54 10.73 -0.90 11.81
CA SER A 54 10.26 -1.97 10.94
C SER A 54 10.09 -3.29 11.71
N SER A 55 10.97 -3.62 12.66
CA SER A 55 10.94 -4.89 13.40
C SER A 55 9.90 -4.95 14.55
N TYR A 56 9.59 -3.90 15.30
CA TYR A 56 8.48 -3.82 16.24
C TYR A 56 7.11 -3.96 15.55
N LEU A 57 6.97 -3.49 14.30
CA LEU A 57 5.75 -3.69 13.49
C LEU A 57 5.80 -4.96 12.60
N ALA A 58 6.98 -5.51 12.30
CA ALA A 58 7.16 -6.68 11.42
C ALA A 58 7.59 -7.99 12.13
N LEU A 59 8.39 -7.94 13.20
CA LEU A 59 8.76 -9.07 14.07
C LEU A 59 7.67 -9.41 15.09
N LYS A 60 6.96 -8.41 15.66
CA LYS A 60 5.98 -8.67 16.73
C LYS A 60 4.63 -9.20 16.25
N CYS A 61 4.40 -9.28 14.94
CA CYS A 61 3.19 -9.86 14.38
C CYS A 61 3.59 -10.87 13.30
N PRO A 62 3.71 -12.16 13.66
CA PRO A 62 3.84 -13.25 12.71
C PRO A 62 2.86 -13.07 11.55
N LYS A 63 3.20 -13.54 10.36
CA LYS A 63 2.28 -13.51 9.20
C LYS A 63 0.93 -14.14 9.57
N GLU A 64 0.98 -15.19 10.38
CA GLU A 64 -0.18 -15.86 10.98
C GLU A 64 -1.05 -14.90 11.82
N VAL A 65 -0.46 -14.06 12.67
CA VAL A 65 -1.21 -13.08 13.49
C VAL A 65 -1.84 -12.00 12.62
N LYS A 66 -1.17 -11.59 11.53
CA LYS A 66 -1.73 -10.63 10.57
C LYS A 66 -2.93 -11.22 9.85
N GLU A 67 -2.83 -12.48 9.43
CA GLU A 67 -3.91 -13.21 8.78
C GLU A 67 -5.08 -13.44 9.73
N GLN A 68 -4.82 -13.82 10.98
CA GLN A 68 -5.84 -13.97 12.03
C GLN A 68 -6.58 -12.66 12.33
N VAL A 69 -5.85 -11.55 12.45
CA VAL A 69 -6.46 -10.23 12.69
C VAL A 69 -7.37 -9.81 11.54
N VAL A 70 -6.98 -10.16 10.30
CA VAL A 70 -7.80 -9.89 9.11
C VAL A 70 -9.00 -10.84 9.02
N THR A 71 -8.86 -12.13 9.32
CA THR A 71 -9.99 -13.08 9.31
C THR A 71 -11.02 -12.74 10.38
N GLU A 72 -10.58 -12.36 11.58
CA GLU A 72 -11.45 -11.90 12.66
C GLU A 72 -12.20 -10.61 12.31
N TYR A 73 -11.54 -9.69 11.60
CA TYR A 73 -12.20 -8.52 11.04
C TYR A 73 -13.26 -8.89 9.98
N LEU A 74 -12.94 -9.84 9.09
CA LEU A 74 -13.89 -10.34 8.08
C LEU A 74 -15.06 -11.10 8.71
N ALA A 75 -14.87 -11.74 9.86
CA ALA A 75 -15.92 -12.34 10.67
C ALA A 75 -16.86 -11.31 11.34
N GLY A 76 -16.56 -10.01 11.22
CA GLY A 76 -17.40 -8.92 11.70
C GLY A 76 -16.98 -8.32 13.05
N LYS A 77 -15.83 -8.74 13.61
CA LYS A 77 -15.33 -8.12 14.85
C LYS A 77 -14.91 -6.67 14.62
N GLY A 78 -15.17 -5.82 15.61
CA GLY A 78 -14.85 -4.40 15.53
C GLY A 78 -13.33 -4.14 15.60
N LYS A 79 -12.83 -3.22 14.76
CA LYS A 79 -11.40 -2.83 14.73
C LYS A 79 -10.80 -2.50 16.11
N ARG A 80 -11.59 -1.84 16.97
CA ARG A 80 -11.19 -1.47 18.35
C ARG A 80 -11.08 -2.68 19.28
N GLN A 81 -11.92 -3.69 19.07
CA GLN A 81 -11.90 -4.92 19.87
C GLN A 81 -10.68 -5.74 19.52
N ILE A 82 -10.42 -5.95 18.23
CA ILE A 82 -9.26 -6.70 17.73
C ILE A 82 -7.95 -6.02 18.17
N ALA A 83 -7.89 -4.69 18.11
CA ALA A 83 -6.77 -3.90 18.62
C ALA A 83 -6.47 -4.17 20.11
N ARG A 84 -7.51 -4.34 20.94
CA ARG A 84 -7.35 -4.63 22.37
C ARG A 84 -6.93 -6.08 22.62
N GLU A 85 -7.56 -7.04 21.96
CA GLU A 85 -7.29 -8.47 22.12
C GLU A 85 -5.84 -8.83 21.76
N TYR A 86 -5.32 -8.26 20.67
CA TYR A 86 -3.97 -8.54 20.19
C TYR A 86 -2.92 -7.52 20.68
N GLY A 87 -3.32 -6.47 21.41
CA GLY A 87 -2.41 -5.43 21.89
C GLY A 87 -1.82 -4.56 20.76
N ILE A 88 -2.56 -4.36 19.67
CA ILE A 88 -2.12 -3.68 18.45
C ILE A 88 -2.85 -2.34 18.30
N CYS A 89 -2.19 -1.31 17.76
CA CYS A 89 -2.85 -0.04 17.46
C CYS A 89 -3.98 -0.21 16.42
N LYS A 90 -5.09 0.53 16.62
CA LYS A 90 -6.24 0.54 15.68
C LYS A 90 -5.82 0.87 14.24
N ASP A 91 -4.91 1.82 14.06
CA ASP A 91 -4.40 2.22 12.74
C ASP A 91 -3.65 1.09 12.04
N THR A 92 -3.02 0.20 12.80
CA THR A 92 -2.32 -0.97 12.27
C THR A 92 -3.31 -2.01 11.75
N VAL A 93 -4.38 -2.27 12.50
CA VAL A 93 -5.49 -3.14 12.05
C VAL A 93 -6.09 -2.59 10.75
N GLU A 94 -6.34 -1.28 10.68
CA GLU A 94 -6.88 -0.62 9.49
C GLU A 94 -5.95 -0.74 8.26
N LYS A 95 -4.64 -0.56 8.45
CA LYS A 95 -3.65 -0.78 7.40
C LYS A 95 -3.64 -2.22 6.89
N TRP A 96 -3.76 -3.21 7.77
CA TRP A 96 -3.75 -4.63 7.35
C TRP A 96 -5.00 -5.02 6.58
N VAL A 97 -6.17 -4.55 7.03
CA VAL A 97 -7.43 -4.72 6.29
C VAL A 97 -7.33 -4.07 4.90
N ALA A 98 -6.80 -2.86 4.80
CA ALA A 98 -6.62 -2.19 3.51
C ALA A 98 -5.67 -2.96 2.57
N GLN A 99 -4.57 -3.52 3.11
CA GLN A 99 -3.64 -4.35 2.33
C GLN A 99 -4.29 -5.65 1.85
N TYR A 100 -5.14 -6.27 2.67
CA TYR A 100 -5.91 -7.45 2.28
C TYR A 100 -6.83 -7.15 1.09
N TRP A 101 -7.65 -6.09 1.17
CA TRP A 101 -8.54 -5.71 0.06
C TRP A 101 -7.78 -5.38 -1.21
N LYS A 102 -6.63 -4.71 -1.10
CA LYS A 102 -5.76 -4.42 -2.25
C LYS A 102 -5.21 -5.69 -2.91
N ARG A 103 -4.91 -6.73 -2.12
CA ARG A 103 -4.47 -8.04 -2.63
C ARG A 103 -5.63 -8.77 -3.31
N GLU A 104 -6.81 -8.77 -2.69
CA GLU A 104 -8.04 -9.33 -3.23
C GLU A 104 -8.46 -8.69 -4.55
N GLU A 105 -8.42 -7.36 -4.63
CA GLU A 105 -8.73 -6.62 -5.85
C GLU A 105 -7.77 -6.98 -6.99
N LYS A 106 -6.47 -7.08 -6.71
CA LYS A 106 -5.48 -7.54 -7.69
C LYS A 106 -5.74 -8.97 -8.16
N ARG A 107 -6.19 -9.86 -7.28
CA ARG A 107 -6.56 -11.23 -7.64
C ARG A 107 -7.76 -11.22 -8.58
N ARG A 108 -8.83 -10.48 -8.24
CA ARG A 108 -10.01 -10.31 -9.10
C ARG A 108 -9.68 -9.72 -10.47
N LEU A 109 -8.73 -8.78 -10.53
CA LEU A 109 -8.28 -8.19 -11.79
C LEU A 109 -7.48 -9.19 -12.65
N ARG A 110 -6.69 -10.09 -12.05
CA ARG A 110 -6.00 -11.17 -12.77
C ARG A 110 -6.94 -12.26 -13.26
N GLU A 111 -7.99 -12.54 -12.50
CA GLU A 111 -9.00 -13.55 -12.82
C GLU A 111 -10.00 -13.08 -13.87
N LYS A 112 -10.19 -11.77 -14.02
CA LYS A 112 -10.87 -11.24 -15.21
C LYS A 112 -9.94 -11.49 -16.40
N PRO A 113 -10.30 -12.36 -17.36
CA PRO A 113 -9.63 -12.33 -18.65
C PRO A 113 -9.78 -10.90 -19.15
N GLU A 114 -8.67 -10.26 -19.51
CA GLU A 114 -8.72 -9.00 -20.23
C GLU A 114 -9.72 -9.22 -21.36
N LYS A 115 -10.86 -8.53 -21.30
CA LYS A 115 -11.89 -8.61 -22.34
C LYS A 115 -11.14 -8.37 -23.63
N GLY A 116 -11.10 -9.42 -24.46
CA GLY A 116 -10.07 -9.59 -25.46
C GLY A 116 -9.85 -8.33 -26.27
N VAL A 117 -8.59 -8.05 -26.59
CA VAL A 117 -8.23 -7.26 -27.77
C VAL A 117 -9.25 -7.63 -28.85
N PHE A 118 -10.04 -6.67 -29.30
CA PHE A 118 -11.10 -6.87 -30.29
C PHE A 118 -10.45 -7.48 -31.53
N ARG A 119 -10.35 -8.81 -31.58
CA ARG A 119 -9.82 -9.52 -32.74
C ARG A 119 -10.91 -9.40 -33.78
N ARG A 120 -10.72 -8.48 -34.72
CA ARG A 120 -11.58 -8.42 -35.90
C ARG A 120 -11.58 -9.83 -36.50
N PRO A 121 -12.75 -10.48 -36.64
CA PRO A 121 -12.80 -11.83 -37.17
C PRO A 121 -12.20 -11.82 -38.58
N GLU A 122 -11.16 -12.62 -38.78
CA GLU A 122 -10.54 -12.81 -40.08
C GLU A 122 -11.56 -13.54 -40.96
N LYS A 123 -12.10 -12.85 -41.98
CA LYS A 123 -13.07 -13.45 -42.88
C LYS A 123 -12.33 -14.33 -43.89
N ILE A 124 -12.55 -15.64 -43.82
CA ILE A 124 -12.02 -16.64 -44.75
C ILE A 124 -13.20 -17.20 -45.54
N VAL A 125 -13.17 -17.11 -46.86
CA VAL A 125 -14.19 -17.69 -47.75
C VAL A 125 -13.46 -18.52 -48.81
N ASN A 126 -13.86 -19.79 -48.98
CA ASN A 126 -13.25 -20.72 -49.94
C ASN A 126 -11.72 -20.82 -49.82
N GLY A 127 -11.19 -20.81 -48.60
CA GLY A 127 -9.75 -20.89 -48.31
C GLY A 127 -8.96 -19.59 -48.54
N ARG A 128 -9.60 -18.50 -49.00
CA ARG A 128 -8.95 -17.20 -49.21
C ARG A 128 -9.27 -16.23 -48.09
N ARG A 129 -8.25 -15.54 -47.60
CA ARG A 129 -8.36 -14.51 -46.54
C ARG A 129 -8.70 -13.16 -47.16
N LEU A 130 -9.65 -12.46 -46.55
CA LEU A 130 -10.03 -11.10 -46.93
C LEU A 130 -9.04 -10.10 -46.32
N LYS A 131 -8.33 -9.33 -47.16
CA LYS A 131 -7.30 -8.36 -46.75
C LYS A 131 -7.74 -6.95 -47.09
N THR A 132 -7.54 -6.00 -46.17
CA THR A 132 -7.73 -4.57 -46.44
C THR A 132 -6.38 -3.95 -46.83
N VAL A 133 -6.33 -3.28 -47.98
CA VAL A 133 -5.15 -2.60 -48.51
C VAL A 133 -5.34 -1.10 -48.38
N TYR A 134 -4.34 -0.42 -47.81
CA TYR A 134 -4.31 1.03 -47.65
C TYR A 134 -3.28 1.61 -48.64
N PRO A 135 -3.70 2.10 -49.81
CA PRO A 135 -2.82 2.85 -50.70
C PRO A 135 -2.51 4.23 -50.11
N THR A 136 -1.46 4.86 -50.62
CA THR A 136 -1.02 6.19 -50.20
C THR A 136 -2.06 7.30 -50.47
N SER A 137 -3.02 7.09 -51.38
CA SER A 137 -4.13 8.01 -51.64
C SER A 137 -5.39 7.64 -50.85
N GLY A 138 -5.48 8.10 -49.60
CA GLY A 138 -6.72 8.47 -48.88
C GLY A 138 -7.88 7.48 -48.67
N SER A 139 -7.95 6.33 -49.36
CA SER A 139 -9.08 5.40 -49.25
C SER A 139 -8.62 3.95 -49.31
N ALA A 140 -9.04 3.17 -48.31
CA ALA A 140 -8.76 1.75 -48.22
C ALA A 140 -9.73 0.95 -49.10
N TYR A 141 -9.25 -0.13 -49.69
CA TYR A 141 -10.08 -1.11 -50.39
C TYR A 141 -9.79 -2.53 -49.93
N VAL A 142 -10.74 -3.43 -50.17
CA VAL A 142 -10.68 -4.81 -49.70
C VAL A 142 -10.39 -5.74 -50.88
N THR A 143 -9.41 -6.64 -50.72
CA THR A 143 -8.98 -7.60 -51.75
C THR A 143 -8.84 -9.00 -51.14
N TRP A 144 -8.89 -10.03 -51.97
CA TRP A 144 -8.55 -11.39 -51.54
C TRP A 144 -7.03 -11.59 -51.59
N ASP A 145 -6.46 -12.24 -50.58
CA ASP A 145 -5.07 -12.69 -50.63
C ASP A 145 -4.93 -13.78 -51.71
N LYS A 146 -3.80 -13.78 -52.43
CA LYS A 146 -3.61 -14.52 -53.69
C LYS A 146 -3.23 -15.98 -53.46
#